data_AF-A0A4Z1IM33-F1
#
_entry.id   AF-A0A4Z1IM33-F1
#
_cell.length_a   1.000
_cell.length_b   1.000
_cell.length_c   1.000
_cell.angle_alpha   90.00
_cell.angle_beta   90.00
_cell.angle_gamma   90.00
#
_symmetry.space_group_name_H-M   'P 1'
#
loop_
_entity.id
_entity.type
_entity.pdbx_description
1 polymer ?
#
loop_
_entity_poly.entity_id
_entity_poly.type
_entity_poly.pdbx_seq_one_letter_code
_entity_poly.pdbx_strand_id
1 'polypeptide(L)'
;MPERKGLDDYFMYRYPPDYQLGPFLRTPSPISSSSRIVPKNPDEIDESPKKTVAQIFKATVWAKLEQSKKSESQGPDADQSNKVAASKLSDLKGKAPEERKMKDLLEENMARERKIAELQRENEELANQLRILNERLEERLEERVKGILEEVDRREQIVLEDGQRWAQKNLTVYIREKAVRDKDALQEAKSTTLLQREDKVHEREENVLRREEQVLEQEEKMAQLQKQLNGKASKLVKTERLVERFFKEIKLTMPKEEDLEPEL
;
A
#
# COMPACT_ATOMS: atom_id res chain seq x y z
N MET A 1 -35.51 -1.40 37.35
CA MET A 1 -34.28 -1.88 38.02
C MET A 1 -33.60 -2.87 37.09
N PRO A 2 -32.54 -2.49 36.35
CA PRO A 2 -31.71 -3.46 35.64
C PRO A 2 -30.44 -3.77 36.46
N GLU A 3 -30.25 -5.06 36.74
CA GLU A 3 -29.10 -5.61 37.45
C GLU A 3 -27.82 -5.44 36.63
N ARG A 4 -26.78 -4.90 37.27
CA ARG A 4 -25.42 -4.81 36.74
C ARG A 4 -24.77 -6.20 36.85
N LYS A 5 -24.45 -6.85 35.72
CA LYS A 5 -23.56 -8.02 35.70
C LYS A 5 -22.12 -7.53 35.67
N GLY A 6 -21.37 -7.93 36.70
CA GLY A 6 -19.97 -7.57 36.95
C GLY A 6 -19.01 -8.19 35.93
N LEU A 7 -17.88 -7.52 35.77
CA LEU A 7 -16.86 -7.73 34.74
C LEU A 7 -15.81 -8.80 35.12
N ASP A 8 -16.14 -9.74 36.02
CA ASP A 8 -15.12 -10.53 36.74
C ASP A 8 -15.08 -12.04 36.39
N ASP A 9 -15.86 -12.53 35.43
CA ASP A 9 -15.89 -13.98 35.12
C ASP A 9 -14.90 -14.45 34.02
N TYR A 10 -14.03 -13.58 33.51
CA TYR A 10 -13.15 -13.94 32.37
C TYR A 10 -11.77 -14.53 32.72
N PHE A 11 -11.44 -14.74 34.01
CA PHE A 11 -10.10 -15.18 34.43
C PHE A 11 -10.05 -16.50 35.22
N MET A 12 -10.92 -17.47 34.95
CA MET A 12 -10.86 -18.79 35.60
C MET A 12 -10.97 -19.98 34.64
N TYR A 13 -10.10 -20.06 33.63
CA TYR A 13 -9.83 -21.33 32.94
C TYR A 13 -8.32 -21.60 32.83
N ARG A 14 -7.87 -22.70 33.47
CA ARG A 14 -6.47 -23.17 33.47
C ARG A 14 -6.09 -24.07 32.29
N TYR A 15 -7.00 -24.37 31.36
CA TYR A 15 -6.70 -25.03 30.10
C TYR A 15 -7.68 -24.55 29.01
N PRO A 16 -7.21 -24.27 27.78
CA PRO A 16 -8.08 -23.88 26.67
C PRO A 16 -8.92 -25.08 26.18
N PRO A 17 -10.16 -24.87 25.71
CA PRO A 17 -10.96 -25.93 25.11
C PRO A 17 -10.40 -26.33 23.73
N ASP A 18 -10.30 -27.63 23.51
CA ASP A 18 -9.91 -28.25 22.24
C ASP A 18 -10.92 -27.91 21.14
N TYR A 19 -10.57 -26.98 20.26
CA TYR A 19 -11.28 -26.78 19.01
C TYR A 19 -10.86 -27.88 18.02
N GLN A 20 -11.75 -28.84 17.82
CA GLN A 20 -11.66 -29.80 16.72
C GLN A 20 -11.74 -29.07 15.38
N LEU A 21 -10.59 -28.94 14.70
CA LEU A 21 -10.52 -28.50 13.31
C LEU A 21 -10.73 -29.73 12.41
N GLY A 22 -11.84 -29.71 11.66
CA GLY A 22 -12.08 -30.64 10.55
C GLY A 22 -11.10 -30.43 9.38
N PRO A 23 -11.01 -31.41 8.46
CA PRO A 23 -9.84 -31.60 7.61
C PRO A 23 -9.96 -30.85 6.28
N PHE A 24 -9.07 -29.88 6.05
CA PHE A 24 -8.69 -29.47 4.70
C PHE A 24 -7.17 -29.38 4.60
N LEU A 25 -6.55 -30.54 4.38
CA LEU A 25 -5.19 -30.64 3.87
C LEU A 25 -5.18 -30.22 2.40
N ARG A 26 -4.59 -29.06 2.13
CA ARG A 26 -3.97 -28.79 0.83
C ARG A 26 -2.69 -28.02 1.07
N THR A 27 -1.58 -28.74 1.01
CA THR A 27 -0.23 -28.19 1.00
C THR A 27 -0.02 -27.32 -0.24
N PRO A 28 0.88 -26.34 -0.14
CA PRO A 28 1.87 -26.16 -1.19
C PRO A 28 3.28 -26.33 -0.61
N SER A 29 4.09 -27.08 -1.36
CA SER A 29 5.51 -27.30 -1.10
C SER A 29 6.33 -26.00 -1.26
N PRO A 30 7.55 -25.94 -0.71
CA PRO A 30 8.33 -24.70 -0.61
C PRO A 30 9.10 -24.42 -1.90
N ILE A 31 8.93 -23.22 -2.47
CA ILE A 31 9.81 -22.72 -3.52
C ILE A 31 10.84 -21.80 -2.87
N SER A 32 12.01 -22.37 -2.67
CA SER A 32 13.28 -21.66 -2.55
C SER A 32 13.66 -21.10 -3.92
N SER A 33 13.87 -19.77 -4.03
CA SER A 33 15.00 -19.13 -4.72
C SER A 33 14.68 -17.70 -5.16
N SER A 34 15.35 -16.75 -4.50
CA SER A 34 16.03 -15.59 -5.09
C SER A 34 15.61 -15.13 -6.49
N SER A 35 14.77 -14.09 -6.55
CA SER A 35 15.00 -12.99 -7.49
C SER A 35 14.48 -11.69 -6.87
N ARG A 36 15.39 -10.74 -6.75
CA ARG A 36 15.23 -9.43 -6.14
C ARG A 36 14.43 -8.55 -7.12
N ILE A 37 13.11 -8.45 -6.96
CA ILE A 37 12.30 -7.46 -7.66
C ILE A 37 12.23 -6.22 -6.77
N VAL A 38 13.03 -5.22 -7.15
CA VAL A 38 12.94 -3.86 -6.64
C VAL A 38 11.60 -3.28 -7.12
N PRO A 39 10.72 -2.75 -6.25
CA PRO A 39 9.54 -2.02 -6.70
C PRO A 39 10.00 -0.72 -7.37
N LYS A 40 9.81 -0.63 -8.69
CA LYS A 40 9.87 0.65 -9.42
C LYS A 40 8.74 1.55 -8.93
N ASN A 41 9.08 2.82 -8.72
CA ASN A 41 8.17 3.89 -8.27
C ASN A 41 6.86 3.93 -9.10
N PRO A 42 5.70 4.22 -8.50
CA PRO A 42 4.40 4.22 -9.18
C PRO A 42 4.05 5.57 -9.85
N ASP A 43 5.02 6.42 -10.18
CA ASP A 43 4.77 7.80 -10.64
C ASP A 43 4.83 8.02 -12.16
N GLU A 44 5.01 6.97 -12.96
CA GLU A 44 4.94 7.06 -14.42
C GLU A 44 3.91 6.05 -14.97
N ILE A 45 2.63 6.38 -14.81
CA ILE A 45 1.59 5.78 -15.65
C ILE A 45 1.80 6.36 -17.05
N ASP A 46 2.52 5.62 -17.87
CA ASP A 46 2.74 5.93 -19.28
C ASP A 46 1.38 6.07 -19.98
N GLU A 47 0.94 7.32 -20.22
CA GLU A 47 -0.30 7.65 -20.92
C GLU A 47 -0.22 7.41 -22.43
N SER A 48 0.95 7.02 -22.94
CA SER A 48 1.18 6.80 -24.37
C SER A 48 0.28 5.73 -25.01
N PRO A 49 -0.11 4.62 -24.36
CA PRO A 49 -0.98 3.62 -25.00
C PRO A 49 -2.39 4.16 -25.20
N LYS A 50 -2.91 4.93 -24.23
CA LYS A 50 -4.27 5.51 -24.28
C LYS A 50 -4.37 6.60 -25.34
N LYS A 51 -3.34 7.45 -25.45
CA LYS A 51 -3.24 8.48 -26.50
C LYS A 51 -3.17 7.87 -27.90
N THR A 52 -2.46 6.75 -28.05
CA THR A 52 -2.34 6.04 -29.33
C THR A 52 -3.67 5.41 -29.76
N VAL A 53 -4.39 4.76 -28.85
CA VAL A 53 -5.70 4.15 -29.16
C VAL A 53 -6.75 5.21 -29.53
N ALA A 54 -6.79 6.34 -28.82
CA ALA A 54 -7.71 7.43 -29.13
C ALA A 54 -7.42 8.08 -30.49
N GLN A 55 -6.15 8.20 -30.88
CA GLN A 55 -5.74 8.72 -32.18
C GLN A 55 -6.07 7.74 -33.32
N ILE A 56 -5.87 6.44 -33.12
CA ILE A 56 -6.24 5.40 -34.10
C ILE A 56 -7.76 5.40 -34.34
N PHE A 57 -8.55 5.54 -33.28
CA PHE A 57 -10.01 5.64 -33.40
C PHE A 57 -10.43 6.88 -34.20
N LYS A 58 -9.87 8.06 -33.89
CA LYS A 58 -10.13 9.30 -34.65
C LYS A 58 -9.77 9.16 -36.13
N ALA A 59 -8.61 8.60 -36.44
CA ALA A 59 -8.18 8.39 -37.83
C ALA A 59 -9.13 7.45 -38.59
N THR A 60 -9.60 6.38 -37.92
CA THR A 60 -10.51 5.40 -38.53
C THR A 60 -11.90 6.01 -38.81
N VAL A 61 -12.42 6.85 -37.91
CA VAL A 61 -13.72 7.52 -38.10
C VAL A 61 -13.65 8.55 -39.23
N TRP A 62 -12.59 9.34 -39.31
CA TRP A 62 -12.39 10.31 -40.40
C TRP A 62 -12.24 9.65 -41.77
N ALA A 63 -11.51 8.52 -41.86
CA ALA A 63 -11.39 7.78 -43.11
C ALA A 63 -12.73 7.23 -43.62
N LYS A 64 -13.61 6.76 -42.72
CA LYS A 64 -14.96 6.30 -43.09
C LYS A 64 -15.86 7.44 -43.56
N LEU A 65 -15.79 8.61 -42.93
CA LEU A 65 -16.56 9.80 -43.32
C LEU A 65 -16.12 10.34 -44.69
N GLU A 66 -14.83 10.26 -45.03
CA GLU A 66 -14.34 10.65 -46.35
C GLU A 66 -14.74 9.65 -47.44
N GLN A 67 -14.79 8.35 -47.13
CA GLN A 67 -15.27 7.34 -48.07
C GLN A 67 -16.76 7.51 -48.38
N SER A 68 -17.61 7.79 -47.38
CA SER A 68 -19.04 7.98 -47.62
C SER A 68 -19.34 9.20 -48.49
N LYS A 69 -18.54 10.28 -48.36
CA LYS A 69 -18.65 11.46 -49.22
C LYS A 69 -18.22 11.22 -50.68
N LYS A 70 -17.34 10.24 -50.94
CA LYS A 70 -16.90 9.89 -52.31
C LYS A 70 -17.87 8.97 -53.04
N SER A 71 -18.64 8.15 -52.31
CA SER A 71 -19.66 7.27 -52.88
C SER A 71 -20.99 7.95 -53.22
N GLU A 72 -21.22 9.18 -52.74
CA GLU A 72 -22.47 9.93 -52.96
C GLU A 72 -22.44 10.80 -54.25
N SER A 73 -21.27 10.95 -54.90
CA SER A 73 -21.12 11.75 -56.12
C SER A 73 -21.14 10.94 -57.43
N GLN A 74 -21.41 9.64 -57.38
CA GLN A 74 -21.65 8.82 -58.57
C GLN A 74 -23.11 8.36 -58.61
N GLY A 75 -23.98 9.29 -58.99
CA GLY A 75 -25.27 8.91 -59.55
C GLY A 75 -25.06 8.13 -60.85
N PRO A 76 -25.89 7.13 -61.16
CA PRO A 76 -25.79 6.42 -62.43
C PRO A 76 -26.09 7.39 -63.58
N ASP A 77 -25.11 7.59 -64.46
CA ASP A 77 -25.24 8.24 -65.77
C ASP A 77 -26.31 7.48 -66.60
N ALA A 78 -27.56 7.89 -66.44
CA ALA A 78 -28.68 7.45 -67.27
C ALA A 78 -28.90 8.43 -68.42
N ASP A 79 -27.85 8.67 -69.21
CA ASP A 79 -27.88 9.65 -70.30
C ASP A 79 -27.43 9.02 -71.62
N GLN A 80 -28.08 7.93 -72.03
CA GLN A 80 -27.75 7.26 -73.30
C GLN A 80 -28.90 6.50 -74.00
N SER A 81 -30.16 6.85 -73.75
CA SER A 81 -31.29 6.22 -74.45
C SER A 81 -32.35 7.21 -74.91
N ASN A 82 -31.99 8.15 -75.80
CA ASN A 82 -32.99 8.97 -76.51
C ASN A 82 -32.49 9.51 -77.86
N LYS A 83 -31.91 8.65 -78.72
CA LYS A 83 -31.47 9.06 -80.06
C LYS A 83 -31.82 8.14 -81.23
N VAL A 84 -32.66 7.12 -81.04
CA VAL A 84 -32.98 6.14 -82.12
C VAL A 84 -34.48 5.88 -82.29
N ALA A 85 -35.30 6.93 -82.25
CA ALA A 85 -36.74 6.79 -82.57
C ALA A 85 -37.29 7.86 -83.53
N ALA A 86 -36.45 8.70 -84.13
CA ALA A 86 -36.90 9.83 -84.96
C ALA A 86 -36.72 9.64 -86.48
N SER A 87 -36.54 8.41 -86.99
CA SER A 87 -36.23 8.20 -88.42
C SER A 87 -37.02 7.08 -89.09
N LYS A 88 -38.32 6.93 -88.78
CA LYS A 88 -39.26 6.06 -89.53
C LYS A 88 -40.71 6.56 -89.56
N LEU A 89 -40.95 7.87 -89.76
CA LEU A 89 -42.31 8.41 -89.92
C LEU A 89 -42.53 9.21 -91.22
N SER A 90 -41.72 9.00 -92.25
CA SER A 90 -41.84 9.75 -93.51
C SER A 90 -42.62 9.05 -94.62
N ASP A 91 -43.14 7.84 -94.40
CA ASP A 91 -43.97 7.14 -95.38
C ASP A 91 -45.19 6.52 -94.70
N LEU A 92 -46.29 7.28 -94.61
CA LEU A 92 -47.67 6.77 -94.52
C LEU A 92 -48.67 7.93 -94.63
N LYS A 93 -48.69 8.58 -95.81
CA LYS A 93 -49.80 9.45 -96.23
C LYS A 93 -50.96 8.56 -96.64
N GLY A 94 -51.85 8.21 -95.71
CA GLY A 94 -52.96 7.31 -95.99
C GLY A 94 -54.04 7.23 -94.88
N LYS A 95 -55.10 8.02 -95.07
CA LYS A 95 -56.47 7.86 -94.55
C LYS A 95 -56.70 7.95 -93.02
N ALA A 96 -57.46 8.98 -92.65
CA ALA A 96 -58.07 9.21 -91.35
C ALA A 96 -58.68 7.93 -90.72
N PRO A 97 -58.22 7.60 -89.50
CA PRO A 97 -59.02 7.86 -88.30
C PRO A 97 -58.14 8.46 -87.19
N GLU A 98 -57.65 9.69 -87.37
CA GLU A 98 -56.68 10.31 -86.44
C GLU A 98 -57.33 10.94 -85.20
N GLU A 99 -58.59 11.40 -85.30
CA GLU A 99 -59.28 12.07 -84.19
C GLU A 99 -59.68 11.13 -83.04
N ARG A 100 -59.95 9.85 -83.30
CA ARG A 100 -60.28 8.89 -82.22
C ARG A 100 -59.02 8.48 -81.45
N LYS A 101 -57.91 8.21 -82.14
CA LYS A 101 -56.63 7.85 -81.52
C LYS A 101 -56.02 9.00 -80.71
N MET A 102 -56.17 10.26 -81.15
CA MET A 102 -55.75 11.42 -80.37
C MET A 102 -56.56 11.62 -79.09
N LYS A 103 -57.86 11.31 -79.10
CA LYS A 103 -58.70 11.36 -77.89
C LYS A 103 -58.28 10.29 -76.87
N ASP A 104 -58.03 9.07 -77.33
CA ASP A 104 -57.54 7.98 -76.47
C ASP A 104 -56.18 8.33 -75.83
N LEU A 105 -55.26 8.94 -76.58
CA LEU A 105 -53.97 9.41 -76.08
C LEU A 105 -54.10 10.57 -75.07
N LEU A 106 -55.05 11.48 -75.28
CA LEU A 106 -55.34 12.58 -74.35
C LEU A 106 -55.88 12.04 -73.02
N GLU A 107 -56.77 11.05 -73.08
CA GLU A 107 -57.34 10.40 -71.90
C GLU A 107 -56.28 9.60 -71.13
N GLU A 108 -55.41 8.87 -71.82
CA GLU A 108 -54.26 8.18 -71.20
C GLU A 108 -53.28 9.17 -70.54
N ASN A 109 -52.99 10.30 -71.18
CA ASN A 109 -52.14 11.34 -70.60
C ASN A 109 -52.77 11.97 -69.35
N MET A 110 -54.06 12.28 -69.38
CA MET A 110 -54.80 12.77 -68.21
C MET A 110 -54.77 11.74 -67.06
N ALA A 111 -54.88 10.45 -67.35
CA ALA A 111 -54.77 9.39 -66.35
C ALA A 111 -53.35 9.27 -65.77
N ARG A 112 -52.31 9.42 -66.61
CA ARG A 112 -50.90 9.46 -66.17
C ARG A 112 -50.62 10.68 -65.31
N GLU A 113 -51.10 11.86 -65.67
CA GLU A 113 -50.95 13.09 -64.88
C GLU A 113 -51.62 12.97 -63.51
N ARG A 114 -52.83 12.38 -63.45
CA ARG A 114 -53.49 12.07 -62.16
C ARG A 114 -52.63 11.16 -61.30
N LYS A 115 -52.04 10.11 -61.89
CA LYS A 115 -51.16 9.17 -61.18
C LYS A 115 -49.86 9.84 -60.72
N ILE A 116 -49.29 10.74 -61.50
CA ILE A 116 -48.11 11.53 -61.10
C ILE A 116 -48.46 12.43 -59.91
N ALA A 117 -49.61 13.12 -59.95
CA ALA A 117 -50.05 13.97 -58.84
C ALA A 117 -50.34 13.17 -57.55
N GLU A 118 -50.89 11.95 -57.68
CA GLU A 118 -51.10 11.04 -56.56
C GLU A 118 -49.76 10.58 -55.96
N LEU A 119 -48.81 10.11 -56.79
CA LEU A 119 -47.47 9.74 -56.34
C LEU A 119 -46.70 10.92 -55.71
N GLN A 120 -46.92 12.15 -56.20
CA GLN A 120 -46.34 13.34 -55.59
C GLN A 120 -46.90 13.58 -54.18
N ARG A 121 -48.22 13.43 -53.97
CA ARG A 121 -48.80 13.52 -52.63
C ARG A 121 -48.28 12.43 -51.70
N GLU A 122 -48.20 11.19 -52.17
CA GLU A 122 -47.65 10.09 -51.37
C GLU A 122 -46.19 10.36 -50.97
N ASN A 123 -45.38 10.88 -51.90
CA ASN A 123 -44.00 11.28 -51.60
C ASN A 123 -43.91 12.42 -50.59
N GLU A 124 -44.79 13.43 -50.68
CA GLU A 124 -44.86 14.52 -49.71
C GLU A 124 -45.29 14.01 -48.31
N GLU A 125 -46.23 13.07 -48.26
CA GLU A 125 -46.64 12.43 -47.00
C GLU A 125 -45.49 11.62 -46.38
N LEU A 126 -44.79 10.81 -47.18
CA LEU A 126 -43.62 10.06 -46.73
C LEU A 126 -42.50 10.97 -46.25
N ALA A 127 -42.21 12.06 -46.96
CA ALA A 127 -41.23 13.06 -46.54
C ALA A 127 -41.60 13.70 -45.20
N ASN A 128 -42.89 14.02 -44.99
CA ASN A 128 -43.38 14.53 -43.72
C ASN A 128 -43.27 13.50 -42.59
N GLN A 129 -43.59 12.23 -42.85
CA GLN A 129 -43.42 11.16 -41.86
C GLN A 129 -41.95 10.96 -41.48
N LEU A 130 -41.04 10.97 -42.46
CA LEU A 130 -39.60 10.89 -42.22
C LEU A 130 -39.09 12.08 -41.40
N ARG A 131 -39.56 13.29 -41.70
CA ARG A 131 -39.22 14.48 -40.91
C ARG A 131 -39.62 14.33 -39.45
N ILE A 132 -40.86 13.93 -39.19
CA ILE A 132 -41.37 13.72 -37.81
C ILE A 132 -40.60 12.61 -37.10
N LEU A 133 -40.27 11.52 -37.80
CA LEU A 133 -39.50 10.42 -37.22
C LEU A 133 -38.09 10.85 -36.85
N ASN A 134 -37.43 11.63 -37.71
CA ASN A 134 -36.10 12.17 -37.44
C ASN A 134 -36.11 13.14 -36.24
N GLU A 135 -37.06 14.09 -36.20
CA GLU A 135 -37.22 15.02 -35.07
C GLU A 135 -37.38 14.25 -33.74
N ARG A 136 -38.27 13.24 -33.71
CA ARG A 136 -38.46 12.40 -32.51
C ARG A 136 -37.23 11.59 -32.12
N LEU A 137 -36.43 11.17 -33.10
CA LEU A 137 -35.23 10.40 -32.86
C LEU A 137 -34.12 11.30 -32.29
N GLU A 138 -33.98 12.52 -32.83
CA GLU A 138 -33.06 13.54 -32.33
C GLU A 138 -33.41 13.93 -30.88
N GLU A 139 -34.67 14.24 -30.59
CA GLU A 139 -35.14 14.55 -29.22
C GLU A 139 -34.77 13.43 -28.23
N ARG A 140 -35.05 12.16 -28.57
CA ARG A 140 -34.71 11.01 -27.73
C ARG A 140 -33.21 10.84 -27.52
N LEU A 141 -32.41 11.13 -28.55
CA LEU A 141 -30.96 11.08 -28.44
C LEU A 141 -30.43 12.19 -27.54
N GLU A 142 -30.95 13.42 -27.68
CA GLU A 142 -30.58 14.54 -26.83
C GLU A 142 -30.93 14.27 -25.36
N GLU A 143 -32.14 13.80 -25.08
CA GLU A 143 -32.56 13.41 -23.72
C GLU A 143 -31.65 12.32 -23.14
N ARG A 144 -31.32 11.30 -23.94
CA ARG A 144 -30.45 10.21 -23.49
C ARG A 144 -29.02 10.70 -23.23
N VAL A 145 -28.47 11.54 -24.09
CA VAL A 145 -27.13 12.12 -23.91
C VAL A 145 -27.12 13.00 -22.67
N LYS A 146 -28.14 13.84 -22.47
CA LYS A 146 -28.29 14.65 -21.26
C LYS A 146 -28.31 13.80 -19.99
N GLY A 147 -29.12 12.73 -19.98
CA GLY A 147 -29.18 11.81 -18.84
C GLY A 147 -27.85 11.10 -18.56
N ILE A 148 -27.09 10.75 -19.60
CA ILE A 148 -25.75 10.17 -19.45
C ILE A 148 -24.78 11.19 -18.86
N LEU A 149 -24.80 12.44 -19.33
CA LEU A 149 -23.92 13.50 -18.82
C LEU A 149 -24.19 13.79 -17.34
N GLU A 150 -25.46 13.93 -16.95
CA GLU A 150 -25.83 14.13 -15.55
C GLU A 150 -25.38 12.97 -14.64
N GLU A 151 -25.48 11.72 -15.13
CA GLU A 151 -25.01 10.55 -14.41
C GLU A 151 -23.47 10.50 -14.31
N VAL A 152 -22.77 10.90 -15.37
CA VAL A 152 -21.31 11.02 -15.37
C VAL A 152 -20.88 12.06 -14.35
N ASP A 153 -21.48 13.26 -14.34
CA ASP A 153 -21.17 14.33 -13.40
C ASP A 153 -21.34 13.85 -11.94
N ARG A 154 -22.43 13.14 -11.64
CA ARG A 154 -22.66 12.56 -10.30
C ARG A 154 -21.57 11.56 -9.92
N ARG A 155 -21.18 10.68 -10.85
CA ARG A 155 -20.14 9.67 -10.59
C ARG A 155 -18.77 10.31 -10.41
N GLU A 156 -18.43 11.31 -11.21
CA GLU A 156 -17.19 12.06 -11.08
C GLU A 156 -17.10 12.76 -9.72
N GLN A 157 -18.21 13.35 -9.25
CA GLN A 157 -18.27 13.95 -7.92
C GLN A 157 -18.03 12.92 -6.81
N ILE A 158 -18.65 11.74 -6.88
CA ILE A 158 -18.42 10.65 -5.92
C ILE A 158 -16.95 10.22 -5.92
N VAL A 159 -16.37 10.01 -7.11
CA VAL A 159 -14.96 9.61 -7.25
C VAL A 159 -14.03 10.68 -6.68
N LEU A 160 -14.33 11.96 -6.90
CA LEU A 160 -13.57 13.07 -6.34
C LEU A 160 -13.62 13.08 -4.80
N GLU A 161 -14.81 12.94 -4.22
CA GLU A 161 -14.99 12.87 -2.77
C GLU A 161 -14.28 11.68 -2.15
N ASP A 162 -14.38 10.50 -2.77
CA ASP A 162 -13.70 9.29 -2.31
C ASP A 162 -12.18 9.45 -2.41
N GLY A 163 -11.69 10.06 -3.50
CA GLY A 163 -10.28 10.41 -3.65
C GLY A 163 -9.78 11.34 -2.55
N GLN A 164 -10.56 12.37 -2.19
CA GLN A 164 -10.24 13.27 -1.09
C GLN A 164 -10.22 12.54 0.27
N ARG A 165 -11.23 11.70 0.54
CA ARG A 165 -11.29 10.90 1.77
C ARG A 165 -10.11 9.94 1.87
N TRP A 166 -9.72 9.31 0.76
CA TRP A 166 -8.57 8.43 0.70
C TRP A 166 -7.26 9.19 0.98
N ALA A 167 -7.07 10.35 0.35
CA ALA A 167 -5.91 11.21 0.59
C ALA A 167 -5.80 11.64 2.06
N GLN A 168 -6.91 12.05 2.68
CA GLN A 168 -6.94 12.42 4.10
C GLN A 168 -6.61 11.24 5.03
N LYS A 169 -7.15 10.05 4.73
CA LYS A 169 -6.83 8.82 5.48
C LYS A 169 -5.34 8.50 5.37
N ASN A 170 -4.77 8.56 4.18
CA ASN A 170 -3.35 8.30 3.97
C ASN A 170 -2.45 9.31 4.68
N LEU A 171 -2.79 10.59 4.64
CA LEU A 171 -2.06 11.62 5.38
C LEU A 171 -2.10 11.33 6.89
N THR A 172 -3.27 10.95 7.41
CA THR A 172 -3.43 10.59 8.83
C THR A 172 -2.59 9.38 9.20
N VAL A 173 -2.58 8.33 8.37
CA VAL A 173 -1.75 7.13 8.57
C VAL A 173 -0.27 7.51 8.56
N TYR A 174 0.18 8.30 7.59
CA TYR A 174 1.55 8.77 7.48
C TYR A 174 2.01 9.55 8.72
N ILE A 175 1.19 10.47 9.23
CA ILE A 175 1.50 11.23 10.45
C ILE A 175 1.64 10.30 11.65
N ARG A 176 0.73 9.33 11.80
CA ARG A 176 0.79 8.34 12.89
C ARG A 176 2.03 7.47 12.80
N GLU A 177 2.34 6.97 11.61
CA GLU A 177 3.53 6.16 11.37
C GLU A 177 4.81 6.92 11.72
N LYS A 178 4.92 8.18 11.28
CA LYS A 178 6.04 9.04 11.65
C LYS A 178 6.16 9.21 13.16
N ALA A 179 5.05 9.47 13.85
CA ALA A 179 5.05 9.60 15.31
C ALA A 179 5.46 8.30 16.05
N VAL A 180 5.17 7.12 15.48
CA VAL A 180 5.66 5.84 16.02
C VAL A 180 7.17 5.73 15.83
N ARG A 181 7.67 5.98 14.61
CA ARG A 181 9.12 5.96 14.33
C ARG A 181 9.91 6.92 15.20
N ASP A 182 9.39 8.12 15.44
CA ASP A 182 10.03 9.12 16.30
C ASP A 182 10.09 8.65 17.77
N LYS A 183 9.05 7.94 18.25
CA LYS A 183 9.06 7.34 19.60
C LYS A 183 10.08 6.21 19.72
N ASP A 184 10.15 5.34 18.71
CA ASP A 184 11.10 4.23 18.68
C ASP A 184 12.54 4.76 18.66
N ALA A 185 12.83 5.76 17.84
CA ALA A 185 14.14 6.43 17.81
C ALA A 185 14.50 7.08 19.16
N LEU A 186 13.54 7.71 19.83
CA LEU A 186 13.75 8.28 21.17
C LEU A 186 14.01 7.18 22.21
N GLN A 187 13.30 6.05 22.12
CA GLN A 187 13.51 4.92 23.01
C GLN A 187 14.90 4.30 22.79
N GLU A 188 15.33 4.13 21.54
CA GLU A 188 16.66 3.65 21.20
C GLU A 188 17.76 4.60 21.73
N ALA A 189 17.58 5.92 21.56
CA ALA A 189 18.49 6.91 22.13
C ALA A 189 18.55 6.83 23.67
N LYS A 190 17.43 6.59 24.35
CA LYS A 190 17.45 6.37 25.81
C LYS A 190 18.17 5.08 26.18
N SER A 191 17.90 3.97 25.51
CA SER A 191 18.56 2.69 25.77
C SER A 191 20.07 2.76 25.56
N THR A 192 20.53 3.41 24.49
CA THR A 192 21.97 3.61 24.24
C THR A 192 22.64 4.44 25.34
N THR A 193 21.98 5.49 25.85
CA THR A 193 22.53 6.26 26.99
C THR A 193 22.54 5.48 28.31
N LEU A 194 21.58 4.57 28.53
CA LEU A 194 21.58 3.70 29.69
C LEU A 194 22.72 2.68 29.62
N LEU A 195 22.91 2.05 28.46
CA LEU A 195 24.02 1.13 28.23
C LEU A 195 25.38 1.80 28.51
N GLN A 196 25.60 3.02 28.03
CA GLN A 196 26.82 3.78 28.33
C GLN A 196 27.03 4.06 29.83
N ARG A 197 25.95 4.19 30.61
CA ARG A 197 26.05 4.36 32.07
C ARG A 197 26.39 3.04 32.75
N GLU A 198 25.80 1.95 32.28
CA GLU A 198 26.07 0.59 32.75
C GLU A 198 27.53 0.22 32.51
N ASP A 199 28.06 0.48 31.31
CA ASP A 199 29.48 0.27 30.98
C ASP A 199 30.41 1.02 31.95
N LYS A 200 30.07 2.28 32.28
CA LYS A 200 30.83 3.08 33.26
C LYS A 200 30.72 2.56 34.69
N VAL A 201 29.60 1.94 35.05
CA VAL A 201 29.43 1.31 36.37
C VAL A 201 30.30 0.06 36.42
N HIS A 202 30.26 -0.78 35.39
CA HIS A 202 31.14 -1.95 35.30
C HIS A 202 32.62 -1.59 35.36
N GLU A 203 33.06 -0.53 34.67
CA GLU A 203 34.44 -0.05 34.77
C GLU A 203 34.81 0.35 36.20
N ARG A 204 33.88 0.97 36.94
CA ARG A 204 34.09 1.32 38.36
C ARG A 204 34.16 0.08 39.24
N GLU A 205 33.27 -0.88 39.03
CA GLU A 205 33.25 -2.15 39.76
C GLU A 205 34.56 -2.91 39.56
N GLU A 206 35.05 -3.02 38.32
CA GLU A 206 36.37 -3.63 38.05
C GLU A 206 37.51 -2.91 38.78
N ASN A 207 37.48 -1.59 38.82
CA ASN A 207 38.49 -0.81 39.54
C ASN A 207 38.41 -1.00 41.06
N VAL A 208 37.20 -1.17 41.62
CA VAL A 208 37.02 -1.50 43.04
C VAL A 208 37.56 -2.90 43.34
N LEU A 209 37.22 -3.89 42.51
CA LEU A 209 37.71 -5.26 42.66
C LEU A 209 39.25 -5.33 42.65
N ARG A 210 39.92 -4.61 41.74
CA ARG A 210 41.39 -4.52 41.74
C ARG A 210 41.96 -3.94 43.02
N ARG A 211 41.29 -2.95 43.61
CA ARG A 211 41.73 -2.34 44.89
C ARG A 211 41.51 -3.30 46.05
N GLU A 212 40.38 -4.01 46.07
CA GLU A 212 40.09 -5.03 47.08
C GLU A 212 41.13 -6.15 47.04
N GLU A 213 41.51 -6.62 45.84
CA GLU A 213 42.58 -7.61 45.67
C GLU A 213 43.93 -7.11 46.25
N GLN A 214 44.30 -5.86 45.98
CA GLN A 214 45.51 -5.25 46.56
C GLN A 214 45.45 -5.14 48.09
N VAL A 215 44.28 -4.83 48.66
CA VAL A 215 44.09 -4.78 50.11
C VAL A 215 44.24 -6.17 50.71
N LEU A 216 43.62 -7.19 50.10
CA LEU A 216 43.74 -8.58 50.55
C LEU A 216 45.20 -9.06 50.53
N GLU A 217 45.98 -8.73 49.49
CA GLU A 217 47.41 -9.05 49.45
C GLU A 217 48.20 -8.38 50.59
N GLN A 218 47.87 -7.13 50.93
CA GLN A 218 48.51 -6.40 52.02
C GLN A 218 48.14 -7.00 53.38
N GLU A 219 46.87 -7.34 53.59
CA GLU A 219 46.40 -8.02 54.78
C GLU A 219 47.08 -9.38 54.98
N GLU A 220 47.27 -10.14 53.90
CA GLU A 220 48.00 -11.41 53.97
C GLU A 220 49.46 -11.20 54.40
N LYS A 221 50.15 -10.22 53.81
CA LYS A 221 51.52 -9.86 54.20
C LYS A 221 51.60 -9.45 55.68
N MET A 222 50.64 -8.66 56.16
CA MET A 222 50.54 -8.26 57.58
C MET A 222 50.31 -9.47 58.49
N ALA A 223 49.42 -10.39 58.11
CA ALA A 223 49.17 -11.60 58.86
C ALA A 223 50.41 -12.51 58.95
N GLN A 224 51.18 -12.61 57.86
CA GLN A 224 52.46 -13.33 57.85
C GLN A 224 53.49 -12.69 58.79
N LEU A 225 53.64 -11.36 58.75
CA LEU A 225 54.53 -10.63 59.67
C LEU A 225 54.11 -10.82 61.13
N GLN A 226 52.81 -10.76 61.41
CA GLN A 226 52.28 -10.99 62.76
C GLN A 226 52.59 -12.41 63.25
N LYS A 227 52.46 -13.44 62.41
CA LYS A 227 52.88 -14.82 62.72
C LYS A 227 54.37 -14.89 63.06
N GLN A 228 55.23 -14.21 62.29
CA GLN A 228 56.67 -14.17 62.56
C GLN A 228 56.99 -13.47 63.90
N LEU A 229 56.35 -12.34 64.18
CA LEU A 229 56.48 -11.61 65.45
C LEU A 229 56.04 -12.48 66.63
N ASN A 230 54.88 -13.12 66.55
CA ASN A 230 54.38 -14.04 67.58
C ASN A 230 55.35 -15.21 67.81
N GLY A 231 55.93 -15.76 66.74
CA GLY A 231 56.96 -16.79 66.82
C GLY A 231 58.22 -16.32 67.56
N LYS A 232 58.69 -15.10 67.28
CA LYS A 232 59.83 -14.49 67.99
C LYS A 232 59.50 -14.20 69.46
N ALA A 233 58.33 -13.65 69.75
CA ALA A 233 57.86 -13.39 71.11
C ALA A 233 57.78 -14.69 71.93
N SER A 234 57.25 -15.78 71.36
CA SER A 234 57.23 -17.08 72.02
C SER A 234 58.62 -17.60 72.36
N LYS A 235 59.61 -17.40 71.47
CA LYS A 235 61.02 -17.76 71.75
C LYS A 235 61.60 -16.91 72.88
N LEU A 236 61.35 -15.60 72.88
CA LEU A 236 61.78 -14.68 73.94
C LEU A 236 61.22 -15.08 75.31
N VAL A 237 59.93 -15.41 75.41
CA VAL A 237 59.30 -15.88 76.65
C VAL A 237 59.94 -17.19 77.14
N LYS A 238 60.31 -18.10 76.23
CA LYS A 238 61.03 -19.33 76.62
C LYS A 238 62.42 -19.03 77.16
N THR A 239 63.15 -18.10 76.54
CA THR A 239 64.47 -17.68 77.04
C THR A 239 64.37 -16.96 78.38
N GLU A 240 63.38 -16.10 78.57
CA GLU A 240 63.13 -15.41 79.84
C GLU A 240 62.84 -16.42 80.96
N ARG A 241 61.97 -17.41 80.72
CA ARG A 241 61.71 -18.50 81.69
C ARG A 241 62.93 -19.34 82.02
N LEU A 242 63.88 -19.49 81.09
CA LEU A 242 65.16 -20.17 81.34
C LEU A 242 66.06 -19.32 82.21
N VAL A 243 66.16 -18.03 81.90
CA VAL A 243 66.94 -17.05 82.67
C VAL A 243 66.38 -16.91 84.09
N GLU A 244 65.07 -16.78 84.27
CA GLU A 244 64.44 -16.75 85.59
C GLU A 244 64.72 -18.03 86.39
N ARG A 245 64.67 -19.20 85.75
CA ARG A 245 65.02 -20.47 86.39
C ARG A 245 66.46 -20.46 86.88
N PHE A 246 67.38 -20.03 86.02
CA PHE A 246 68.80 -19.90 86.34
C PHE A 246 69.02 -18.95 87.54
N PHE A 247 68.38 -17.78 87.55
CA PHE A 247 68.49 -16.84 88.68
C PHE A 247 67.83 -17.33 89.97
N LYS A 248 66.72 -18.08 89.89
CA LYS A 248 66.11 -18.71 91.07
C LYS A 248 67.03 -19.79 91.66
N GLU A 249 67.67 -20.57 90.81
CA GLU A 249 68.64 -21.60 91.21
C GLU A 249 69.88 -20.97 91.88
N ILE A 250 70.38 -19.86 91.34
CA ILE A 250 71.44 -19.05 91.99
C ILE A 250 70.97 -18.50 93.35
N LYS A 251 69.78 -17.91 93.44
CA LYS A 251 69.25 -17.39 94.72
C LYS A 251 69.04 -18.48 95.78
N LEU A 252 68.71 -19.70 95.39
CA LEU A 252 68.56 -20.85 96.29
C LEU A 252 69.90 -21.46 96.73
N THR A 253 70.96 -21.28 95.93
CA THR A 253 72.33 -21.70 96.27
C THR A 253 73.12 -20.60 97.00
N MET A 254 72.59 -19.38 96.96
CA MET A 254 72.75 -18.31 97.95
C MET A 254 72.64 -18.76 99.42
N PRO A 255 73.68 -18.88 100.27
CA PRO A 255 73.44 -19.01 101.70
C PRO A 255 72.58 -17.83 102.17
N LYS A 256 71.50 -18.11 102.90
CA LYS A 256 70.81 -17.09 103.68
C LYS A 256 71.86 -16.53 104.65
N GLU A 257 72.17 -15.24 104.56
CA GLU A 257 72.76 -14.52 105.68
C GLU A 257 71.69 -14.50 106.78
N GLU A 258 71.67 -15.57 107.59
CA GLU A 258 71.32 -15.49 109.00
C GLU A 258 72.43 -14.69 109.69
N ASP A 259 72.00 -13.65 110.38
CA ASP A 259 72.59 -13.00 111.54
C ASP A 259 74.01 -12.46 111.44
N LEU A 260 74.09 -11.14 111.23
CA LEU A 260 75.00 -10.31 112.01
C LEU A 260 74.17 -9.27 112.75
N GLU A 261 73.74 -9.65 113.96
CA GLU A 261 73.63 -8.69 115.06
C GLU A 261 74.98 -7.95 115.18
N PRO A 262 75.02 -6.62 115.12
CA PRO A 262 76.15 -5.91 115.70
C PRO A 262 75.92 -5.88 117.21
N GLU A 263 76.73 -6.63 117.96
CA GLU A 263 77.06 -6.22 119.33
C GLU A 263 77.67 -4.82 119.25
N LEU A 264 76.89 -3.82 119.67
CA LEU A 264 77.28 -2.61 120.42
C LEU A 264 76.06 -1.75 120.77
#